data_AF-A0A1B1LR60-F1
#
_entry.id   AF-A0A1B1LR60-F1
#
_cell.length_a   1.000
_cell.length_b   1.000
_cell.length_c   1.000
_cell.angle_alpha   90.00
_cell.angle_beta   90.00
_cell.angle_gamma   90.00
#
_symmetry.space_group_name_H-M   'P 1'
#
loop_
_entity.id
_entity.type
_entity.pdbx_description
1 polymer ?
#
loop_
_entity_poly.entity_id
_entity_poly.type
_entity_poly.pdbx_seq_one_letter_code
_entity_poly.pdbx_strand_id
1 'polypeptide(L)'
;MTLKEYMTLAFVHEKPGVSDEELAMFSSHNEDANFGKAIIDKLFEAGHLTRDEETNAIIVSEHGNHLIDEVHRLCKSRLVQPLFANPN
;
A
#
# COMPACT_ATOMS: atom_id res chain seq x y z
N MET A 1 1.81 9.94 -1.77
CA MET A 1 1.97 8.50 -2.00
C MET A 1 2.15 8.23 -3.49
N THR A 2 3.18 7.47 -3.87
CA THR A 2 3.44 7.02 -5.24
C THR A 2 2.71 5.70 -5.54
N LEU A 3 2.67 5.28 -6.82
CA LEU A 3 2.07 4.00 -7.19
C LEU A 3 2.80 2.81 -6.54
N LYS A 4 4.14 2.85 -6.48
CA LYS A 4 4.93 1.80 -5.82
C LYS A 4 4.59 1.69 -4.34
N GLU A 5 4.55 2.83 -3.63
CA GLU A 5 4.15 2.88 -2.22
C GLU A 5 2.73 2.29 -2.00
N TYR A 6 1.77 2.65 -2.86
CA TYR A 6 0.42 2.10 -2.78
C TYR A 6 0.39 0.58 -3.05
N MET A 7 1.11 0.11 -4.07
CA MET A 7 1.18 -1.32 -4.40
C MET A 7 1.81 -2.12 -3.26
N THR A 8 2.88 -1.61 -2.64
CA THR A 8 3.47 -2.19 -1.44
C THR A 8 2.46 -2.28 -0.29
N LEU A 9 1.72 -1.20 -0.03
CA LEU A 9 0.69 -1.16 1.01
C LEU A 9 -0.44 -2.18 0.75
N ALA A 10 -0.94 -2.23 -0.49
CA ALA A 10 -1.98 -3.17 -0.90
C ALA A 10 -1.50 -4.63 -0.81
N PHE A 11 -0.23 -4.90 -1.11
CA PHE A 11 0.34 -6.24 -0.97
C PHE A 11 0.34 -6.72 0.49
N VAL A 12 0.71 -5.86 1.44
CA VAL A 12 0.61 -6.18 2.88
C VAL A 12 -0.84 -6.41 3.31
N HIS A 13 -1.78 -5.64 2.78
CA HIS A 13 -3.21 -5.79 3.08
C HIS A 13 -3.74 -7.16 2.63
N GLU A 14 -3.37 -7.62 1.43
CA GLU A 14 -3.79 -8.91 0.89
C GLU A 14 -3.04 -10.10 1.49
N LYS A 15 -1.79 -9.89 1.93
CA LYS A 15 -0.91 -10.92 2.51
C LYS A 15 -0.33 -10.46 3.86
N PRO A 16 -1.12 -10.53 4.95
CA PRO A 16 -0.61 -10.25 6.30
C PRO A 16 0.52 -11.20 6.69
N GLY A 17 1.48 -10.72 7.48
CA GLY A 17 2.59 -11.56 7.94
C GLY A 17 3.69 -11.79 6.90
N VAL A 18 3.72 -10.99 5.82
CA VAL A 18 4.86 -10.95 4.89
C VAL A 18 6.16 -10.61 5.62
N SER A 19 7.25 -11.27 5.25
CA SER A 19 8.57 -10.94 5.80
C SER A 19 9.09 -9.61 5.25
N ASP A 20 9.92 -8.92 6.03
CA ASP A 20 10.59 -7.69 5.61
C ASP A 20 11.35 -7.85 4.27
N GLU A 21 12.04 -8.97 4.09
CA GLU A 21 12.81 -9.25 2.88
C GLU A 21 11.91 -9.47 1.66
N GLU A 22 10.83 -10.26 1.81
CA GLU A 22 9.88 -10.47 0.73
C GLU A 22 9.20 -9.15 0.33
N LEU A 23 8.81 -8.34 1.31
CA LEU A 23 8.19 -7.05 1.06
C LEU A 23 9.16 -6.07 0.38
N ALA A 24 10.43 -6.05 0.78
CA ALA A 24 11.44 -5.18 0.19
C ALA A 24 11.73 -5.58 -1.28
N MET A 25 11.78 -6.88 -1.55
CA MET A 25 11.93 -7.39 -2.91
C MET A 25 10.70 -7.07 -3.77
N PHE A 26 9.48 -7.24 -3.24
CA PHE A 26 8.26 -6.84 -3.94
C PHE A 26 8.25 -5.33 -4.26
N SER A 27 8.54 -4.49 -3.25
CA SER A 27 8.49 -3.03 -3.35
C SER A 27 9.51 -2.45 -4.35
N SER A 28 10.63 -3.15 -4.53
CA SER A 28 11.66 -2.79 -5.50
C SER A 28 11.49 -3.46 -6.86
N HIS A 29 10.42 -4.24 -7.09
CA HIS A 29 10.25 -5.10 -8.27
C HIS A 29 11.43 -6.06 -8.51
N ASN A 30 11.98 -6.60 -7.42
CA ASN A 30 13.14 -7.48 -7.41
C ASN A 30 14.45 -6.85 -7.94
N GLU A 31 14.58 -5.52 -7.89
CA GLU A 31 15.79 -4.82 -8.35
C GLU A 31 16.80 -4.61 -7.20
N ASP A 32 16.39 -3.93 -6.12
CA ASP A 32 17.27 -3.56 -5.01
C ASP A 32 16.50 -3.54 -3.69
N ALA A 33 16.86 -4.46 -2.78
CA ALA A 33 16.26 -4.58 -1.46
C ALA A 33 16.44 -3.31 -0.59
N ASN A 34 17.54 -2.55 -0.75
CA ASN A 34 17.75 -1.31 0.01
C ASN A 34 16.76 -0.23 -0.43
N PHE A 35 16.51 -0.13 -1.73
CA PHE A 35 15.48 0.77 -2.26
C PHE A 35 14.08 0.35 -1.80
N GLY A 36 13.80 -0.96 -1.82
CA GLY A 36 12.56 -1.51 -1.27
C GLY A 36 12.35 -1.18 0.20
N LYS A 37 13.42 -1.31 1.00
CA LYS A 37 13.39 -0.93 2.42
C LYS A 37 13.11 0.56 2.61
N ALA A 38 13.70 1.44 1.81
CA ALA A 38 13.40 2.87 1.87
C ALA A 38 11.93 3.21 1.55
N ILE A 39 11.25 2.42 0.71
CA ILE A 39 9.81 2.56 0.47
C ILE A 39 9.02 2.13 1.71
N ILE A 40 9.38 0.99 2.31
CA ILE A 40 8.74 0.46 3.50
C ILE A 40 8.90 1.43 4.68
N ASP A 41 10.10 1.95 4.90
CA ASP A 41 10.39 2.92 5.97
C ASP A 41 9.53 4.19 5.82
N LYS A 42 9.37 4.70 4.60
CA LYS A 42 8.46 5.84 4.32
C LYS A 42 7.00 5.52 4.65
N LEU A 43 6.55 4.30 4.39
CA LEU A 43 5.18 3.88 4.70
C LEU A 43 4.95 3.75 6.22
N PHE A 44 5.98 3.34 6.97
CA PHE A 44 5.97 3.40 8.43
C PHE A 44 5.96 4.84 8.95
N GLU A 45 6.84 5.70 8.44
CA GLU A 45 6.92 7.12 8.83
C GLU A 45 5.62 7.88 8.53
N ALA A 46 4.96 7.57 7.41
CA ALA A 46 3.67 8.13 7.05
C ALA A 46 2.49 7.54 7.83
N GLY A 47 2.75 6.53 8.69
CA GLY A 47 1.73 5.89 9.51
C GLY A 47 0.77 4.98 8.73
N HIS A 48 1.13 4.52 7.54
CA HIS A 48 0.33 3.58 6.73
C HIS A 48 0.61 2.12 7.09
N LEU A 49 1.84 1.81 7.51
CA LEU A 49 2.22 0.51 8.06
C LEU A 49 2.46 0.60 9.56
N THR A 50 2.23 -0.51 10.26
CA THR A 50 2.60 -0.69 11.66
C THR A 50 3.07 -2.12 11.90
N ARG A 51 3.54 -2.42 13.10
CA ARG A 51 3.89 -3.77 13.54
C ARG A 51 2.80 -4.31 14.45
N ASP A 52 2.45 -5.57 14.25
CA ASP A 52 1.64 -6.32 15.19
C ASP A 52 2.41 -6.52 16.50
N GLU A 53 1.79 -6.23 17.65
CA GLU A 53 2.47 -6.23 18.95
C GLU A 53 2.86 -7.65 19.44
N GLU A 54 2.11 -8.68 19.03
CA GLU A 54 2.33 -10.05 19.47
C GLU A 54 3.32 -10.79 18.57
N THR A 55 3.19 -10.60 17.26
CA THR A 55 3.92 -11.36 16.23
C THR A 55 5.07 -10.58 15.59
N ASN A 56 5.14 -9.26 15.82
CA ASN A 56 6.06 -8.33 15.15
C ASN A 56 5.95 -8.35 13.61
N ALA A 57 4.82 -8.85 13.09
CA ALA A 57 4.53 -8.88 11.66
C ALA A 57 4.26 -7.46 11.13
N ILE A 58 4.65 -7.20 9.88
CA ILE A 58 4.22 -5.98 9.18
C ILE A 58 2.72 -6.11 8.87
N ILE A 59 1.95 -5.12 9.31
CA ILE A 59 0.52 -5.01 9.05
C ILE A 59 0.17 -3.61 8.57
N VAL A 60 -0.99 -3.48 7.94
CA VAL A 60 -1.54 -2.18 7.55
C VAL A 60 -2.20 -1.52 8.76
N SER A 61 -1.87 -0.25 9.01
CA SER A 61 -2.48 0.52 10.09
C SER A 61 -3.95 0.87 9.78
N GLU A 62 -4.69 1.37 10.77
CA GLU A 62 -6.02 1.94 10.52
C GLU A 62 -5.99 3.04 9.46
N HIS A 63 -5.00 3.94 9.52
CA HIS A 63 -4.83 5.01 8.53
C HIS A 63 -4.52 4.46 7.13
N GLY A 64 -3.71 3.41 7.03
CA GLY A 64 -3.43 2.72 5.77
C GLY A 64 -4.68 2.04 5.18
N ASN A 65 -5.51 1.41 6.01
CA ASN A 65 -6.75 0.77 5.57
C ASN A 65 -7.76 1.80 5.02
N HIS A 66 -7.94 2.94 5.71
CA HIS A 66 -8.75 4.03 5.17
C HIS A 66 -8.27 4.49 3.80
N LEU A 67 -6.95 4.59 3.60
CA LEU A 67 -6.40 4.99 2.32
C LEU A 67 -6.67 3.95 1.20
N ILE A 68 -6.58 2.65 1.49
CA ILE A 68 -6.95 1.59 0.54
C ILE A 68 -8.43 1.69 0.17
N ASP A 69 -9.31 1.85 1.15
CA ASP A 69 -10.76 1.99 0.93
C ASP A 69 -11.09 3.19 0.04
N GLU A 70 -10.42 4.32 0.28
CA GLU A 70 -10.60 5.54 -0.51
C GLU A 70 -10.15 5.36 -1.96
N VAL A 71 -9.03 4.69 -2.20
CA VAL A 71 -8.57 4.37 -3.56
C VAL A 71 -9.54 3.40 -4.24
N HIS A 72 -10.01 2.37 -3.54
CA HIS A 72 -11.00 1.44 -4.08
C HIS A 72 -12.31 2.14 -4.44
N ARG A 73 -12.80 3.04 -3.58
CA ARG A 73 -13.99 3.86 -3.82
C ARG A 73 -13.83 4.78 -5.02
N LEU A 74 -12.67 5.42 -5.19
CA LEU A 74 -12.36 6.25 -6.36
C LEU A 74 -12.34 5.43 -7.65
N CYS A 75 -11.72 4.25 -7.64
CA CYS A 75 -11.71 3.33 -8.77
C CYS A 75 -13.13 2.90 -9.14
N LYS A 76 -13.94 2.48 -8.16
CA LYS A 76 -15.33 2.09 -8.37
C LYS A 76 -16.19 3.24 -8.90
N SER A 77 -16.03 4.45 -8.35
CA SER A 77 -16.75 5.65 -8.81
C SER A 77 -16.44 5.95 -10.28
N ARG A 78 -15.17 5.85 -10.69
CA ARG A 78 -14.76 6.08 -12.09
C ARG A 78 -15.33 5.06 -13.07
N LEU A 79 -15.57 3.84 -12.62
CA LEU A 79 -16.21 2.78 -13.42
C LEU A 79 -17.72 2.96 -13.56
N VAL A 80 -18.38 3.56 -12.55
CA VAL A 80 -19.84 3.77 -12.53
C VAL A 80 -20.25 5.09 -13.21
N GLN A 81 -19.42 6.13 -13.11
CA GLN A 81 -19.66 7.42 -13.76
C GLN A 81 -18.34 8.01 -14.26
N PRO A 82 -18.07 8.04 -15.57
CA PRO A 82 -16.86 8.64 -16.10
C PRO A 82 -16.84 10.13 -15.72
N LEU A 83 -15.74 10.60 -15.13
CA LEU A 83 -15.53 12.01 -14.77
C LEU A 83 -15.66 12.98 -15.97
N PHE A 84 -15.56 12.44 -17.19
CA PHE A 84 -15.80 13.14 -18.45
C PHE A 84 -17.07 12.58 -19.11
N ALA A 85 -18.23 12.85 -18.51
CA ALA A 85 -19.44 12.85 -19.32
C ALA A 85 -19.37 14.10 -20.20
N ASN A 86 -19.44 13.95 -21.52
CA ASN A 86 -19.65 15.10 -22.40
C ASN A 86 -20.89 15.85 -21.87
N PRO A 87 -20.80 17.15 -21.57
CA PRO A 87 -22.00 17.92 -21.29
C PRO A 87 -22.82 17.93 -22.58
N ASN A 88 -23.94 17.21 -22.58
CA ASN A 88 -24.96 17.34 -23.62
C ASN A 88 -25.50 18.76 -23.65
#